data_AF-A0A848V375-F1
#
_entry.id   AF-A0A848V375-F1
#
_cell.length_a   1.000
_cell.length_b   1.000
_cell.length_c   1.000
_cell.angle_alpha   90.00
_cell.angle_beta   90.00
_cell.angle_gamma   90.00
#
_symmetry.space_group_name_H-M   'P 1'
#
loop_
_entity.id
_entity.type
_entity.pdbx_description
1 polymer ?
#
loop_
_entity_poly.entity_id
_entity_poly.type
_entity_poly.pdbx_seq_one_letter_code
_entity_poly.pdbx_strand_id
1 'polypeptide(L)' 'LVLLGYVLAAVFGGWVSTKISKEKYLPALIIGGLLAIGSVMNSMNVPQPMWMSIASIIVMVPLAWLGAKLAKIA' A
#
# COMPACT_ATOMS: atom_id res chain seq x y z
N LEU A 1 -10.25 10.67 -6.85
CA LEU A 1 -9.05 10.16 -7.56
C LEU A 1 -7.94 9.68 -6.62
N VAL A 2 -7.54 10.47 -5.60
CA VAL A 2 -6.38 10.16 -4.75
C VAL A 2 -6.46 8.79 -4.05
N LEU A 3 -7.60 8.45 -3.43
CA LEU A 3 -7.78 7.15 -2.77
C LEU A 3 -7.68 5.97 -3.73
N LEU A 4 -8.24 6.09 -4.94
CA LEU A 4 -8.09 5.06 -5.99
C LEU A 4 -6.63 4.89 -6.39
N GLY A 5 -5.87 5.99 -6.49
CA GLY A 5 -4.43 5.94 -6.73
C GLY A 5 -3.67 5.21 -5.63
N TYR A 6 -4.00 5.46 -4.36
CA TYR A 6 -3.40 4.75 -3.22
C TYR A 6 -3.75 3.26 -3.20
N VAL A 7 -5.01 2.92 -3.52
CA VAL A 7 -5.47 1.54 -3.61
C VAL A 7 -4.69 0.79 -4.69
N LEU A 8 -4.58 1.37 -5.89
CA LEU A 8 -3.84 0.77 -6.99
C LEU A 8 -2.36 0.66 -6.66
N ALA A 9 -1.73 1.70 -6.11
CA ALA A 9 -0.33 1.66 -5.73
C ALA A 9 -0.04 0.55 -4.71
N ALA A 10 -0.88 0.38 -3.68
CA ALA A 10 -0.71 -0.67 -2.69
C ALA A 10 -0.90 -2.07 -3.30
N VAL A 11 -1.97 -2.28 -4.07
CA VAL A 11 -2.27 -3.59 -4.68
C VAL A 11 -1.21 -3.99 -5.71
N PHE A 12 -0.88 -3.10 -6.65
CA PHE A 12 0.13 -3.40 -7.68
C PHE A 12 1.54 -3.48 -7.09
N GLY A 13 1.88 -2.63 -6.11
CA GLY A 13 3.16 -2.70 -5.40
C GLY A 13 3.34 -4.03 -4.66
N GLY A 14 2.31 -4.46 -3.91
CA GLY A 14 2.30 -5.78 -3.28
C GLY A 14 2.37 -6.93 -4.30
N TRP A 15 1.65 -6.81 -5.41
CA TRP A 15 1.64 -7.82 -6.47
C TRP A 15 3.00 -8.02 -7.15
N VAL A 16 3.62 -6.93 -7.62
CA VAL A 16 4.90 -6.96 -8.33
C VAL A 16 6.03 -7.38 -7.41
N SER A 17 6.07 -6.87 -6.17
CA SER A 17 7.12 -7.23 -5.21
C SER A 17 7.12 -8.70 -4.81
N THR A 18 5.94 -9.30 -4.66
CA THR A 18 5.80 -10.73 -4.39
C THR A 18 6.15 -11.59 -5.61
N LYS A 19 5.95 -11.12 -6.85
CA LYS A 19 6.43 -11.85 -8.04
C LYS A 19 7.96 -11.83 -8.21
N ILE A 20 8.62 -10.77 -7.76
CA ILE A 20 10.08 -10.61 -7.90
C ILE A 20 10.82 -11.32 -6.76
N SER A 21 10.25 -11.35 -5.55
CA SER A 21 10.92 -11.91 -4.39
C SER A 21 10.67 -13.41 -4.22
N LYS A 22 11.66 -14.10 -3.64
CA LYS A 22 11.51 -15.50 -3.16
C LYS A 22 10.75 -15.57 -1.82
N GLU A 23 10.63 -14.44 -1.10
CA GLU A 23 9.96 -14.35 0.19
C GLU A 23 8.45 -14.20 0.04
N LYS A 24 7.68 -14.91 0.87
CA LYS A 24 6.21 -15.02 0.69
C LYS A 24 5.47 -13.68 0.79
N TYR A 25 5.70 -12.91 1.86
CA TYR A 25 4.89 -11.71 2.16
C TYR A 25 5.71 -10.51 2.66
N LEU A 26 6.98 -10.73 3.01
CA LEU A 26 7.89 -9.71 3.52
C LEU A 26 8.03 -8.48 2.59
N PRO A 27 8.19 -8.65 1.26
CA PRO A 27 8.33 -7.52 0.33
C PRO A 27 7.07 -6.66 0.26
N ALA A 28 5.89 -7.29 0.29
CA ALA A 28 4.62 -6.58 0.25
C ALA A 28 4.34 -5.81 1.54
N LEU A 29 4.75 -6.34 2.69
CA LEU A 29 4.71 -5.61 3.97
C LEU A 29 5.64 -4.40 3.96
N ILE A 30 6.85 -4.53 3.40
CA ILE A 30 7.79 -3.42 3.24
C ILE A 30 7.18 -2.32 2.37
N ILE A 31 6.58 -2.68 1.23
CA ILE A 31 5.90 -1.72 0.35
C ILE A 31 4.69 -1.09 1.04
N GLY A 32 3.85 -1.87 1.72
CA GLY A 32 2.72 -1.35 2.49
C GLY A 32 3.17 -0.34 3.56
N GLY A 33 4.28 -0.63 4.25
CA GLY A 33 4.89 0.27 5.23
C GLY A 33 5.46 1.56 4.61
N LEU A 34 6.21 1.44 3.51
CA LEU A 34 6.74 2.59 2.77
C LEU A 34 5.64 3.51 2.25
N LEU A 35 4.57 2.93 1.70
CA LEU A 35 3.40 3.68 1.24
C LEU A 35 2.70 4.36 2.42
N ALA A 36 2.53 3.67 3.55
CA ALA A 36 1.93 4.27 4.74
C ALA A 36 2.75 5.48 5.24
N ILE A 37 4.08 5.36 5.32
CA ILE A 37 4.97 6.48 5.68
C ILE A 37 4.82 7.63 4.67
N GLY A 38 4.84 7.33 3.36
CA GLY A 38 4.62 8.31 2.30
C GLY A 38 3.27 9.01 2.42
N SER A 39 2.21 8.30 2.84
CA SER A 39 0.88 8.87 3.05
C SER A 39 0.80 9.79 4.27
N VAL A 40 1.55 9.48 5.34
CA VAL A 40 1.70 10.37 6.51
C VAL A 40 2.43 11.64 6.09
N MET A 41 3.58 11.50 5.41
CA MET A 41 4.35 12.65 4.91
C MET A 41 3.51 13.51 3.97
N ASN A 42 2.74 12.91 3.07
CA ASN A 42 1.85 13.64 2.18
C ASN A 42 0.75 14.40 2.96
N SER A 43 0.18 13.78 3.99
CA SER A 43 -0.84 14.40 4.85
C SER A 43 -0.32 15.58 5.69
N MET A 44 0.99 15.61 5.97
CA MET A 44 1.63 16.74 6.66
C MET A 44 1.91 17.92 5.72
N ASN A 45 2.24 17.64 4.45
CA ASN A 45 2.56 18.67 3.46
C ASN A 45 1.31 19.25 2.78
N VAL A 46 0.28 18.43 2.60
CA VAL A 46 -0.99 18.82 2.00
C VAL A 46 -2.06 18.69 3.07
N PRO A 47 -2.70 19.80 3.51
CA PRO A 47 -3.80 19.74 4.47
C PRO A 47 -4.96 18.93 3.88
N GLN A 48 -5.20 17.74 4.42
CA GLN A 48 -6.30 16.85 4.02
C GLN A 48 -7.28 16.67 5.17
N PRO A 49 -8.53 16.28 4.90
CA PRO A 49 -9.45 15.83 5.93
C PRO A 49 -8.85 14.69 6.76
N MET A 50 -8.93 14.78 8.09
CA MET A 50 -8.25 13.84 9.00
C MET A 50 -8.71 12.39 8.81
N TRP A 51 -9.99 12.18 8.48
CA TRP A 51 -10.54 10.86 8.15
C TRP A 51 -9.84 10.22 6.94
N MET A 52 -9.40 11.03 5.97
CA MET A 52 -8.79 10.57 4.72
C MET A 52 -7.35 10.11 4.94
N SER A 53 -6.64 10.81 5.83
CA SER A 53 -5.29 10.43 6.27
C SER A 53 -5.30 9.11 7.04
N ILE A 54 -6.21 8.98 8.02
CA ILE A 54 -6.39 7.74 8.81
C ILE A 54 -6.77 6.57 7.89
N ALA A 55 -7.74 6.78 6.98
CA ALA A 55 -8.15 5.74 6.03
C ALA A 55 -6.99 5.31 5.12
N SER A 56 -6.18 6.24 4.62
CA SER A 56 -5.07 5.92 3.71
C SER A 56 -4.01 5.03 4.38
N ILE A 57 -3.64 5.35 5.62
CA ILE A 57 -2.65 4.59 6.40
C ILE A 57 -3.15 3.17 6.69
N ILE A 58 -4.41 3.05 7.16
CA ILE A 58 -5.00 1.75 7.53
C ILE A 58 -5.20 0.88 6.29
N VAL A 59 -5.52 1.47 5.14
CA VAL A 59 -5.87 0.74 3.92
C VAL A 59 -4.64 0.27 3.14
N MET A 60 -3.51 0.97 3.21
CA MET A 60 -2.31 0.62 2.44
C MET A 60 -1.71 -0.75 2.78
N VAL A 61 -1.59 -1.07 4.07
CA VAL A 61 -1.02 -2.34 4.53
C VAL A 61 -1.87 -3.57 4.11
N PRO A 62 -3.19 -3.63 4.38
CA PRO A 62 -4.02 -4.75 3.98
C PRO A 62 -4.18 -4.86 2.46
N LEU A 63 -4.17 -3.74 1.72
CA LEU A 63 -4.21 -3.78 0.25
C LEU A 63 -2.90 -4.28 -0.36
N ALA A 64 -1.75 -3.90 0.19
CA ALA A 64 -0.47 -4.46 -0.22
C ALA A 64 -0.42 -5.98 0.04
N TRP A 65 -0.98 -6.43 1.17
CA TRP A 65 -1.11 -7.85 1.47
C TRP A 65 -2.09 -8.58 0.53
N LEU A 66 -3.20 -7.96 0.16
CA LEU A 66 -4.12 -8.47 -0.87
C LEU A 66 -3.42 -8.62 -2.23
N GLY A 67 -2.63 -7.62 -2.64
CA GLY A 67 -1.80 -7.68 -3.85
C GLY A 67 -0.82 -8.85 -3.84
N ALA A 68 -0.16 -9.09 -2.71
CA ALA A 68 0.72 -10.24 -2.52
C ALA A 68 -0.02 -11.58 -2.62
N LYS A 69 -1.24 -11.65 -2.05
CA LYS A 69 -2.07 -12.86 -2.11
C LYS A 69 -2.52 -13.15 -3.54
N LEU A 70 -2.90 -12.11 -4.30
CA LEU A 70 -3.22 -12.22 -5.73
C LEU A 70 -2.01 -12.68 -6.56
N ALA A 71 -0.79 -12.20 -6.25
CA ALA A 71 0.44 -12.60 -6.94
C ALA A 71 0.71 -14.09 -6.88
N LYS A 72 0.27 -14.71 -5.79
CA LYS A 72 0.50 -16.11 -5.50
C LYS A 72 -0.54 -17.03 -6.12
N ILE A 73 -1.72 -16.49 -6.44
CA ILE A 73 -2.82 -17.23 -7.08
C ILE A 73 -2.66 -17.19 -8.62
N ALA A 74 -2.01 -16.16 -9.17
CA ALA A 74 -1.90 -15.88 -10.60
C ALA A 74 -0.50 -16.14 -11.19
#